data_AF-A0AA85BTL9-F1
#
_entry.id   AF-A0AA85BTL9-F1
#
_cell.length_a   1.000
_cell.length_b   1.000
_cell.length_c   1.000
_cell.angle_alpha   90.00
_cell.angle_beta   90.00
_cell.angle_gamma   90.00
#
_symmetry.space_group_name_H-M   'P 1'
#
loop_
_entity.id
_entity.type
_entity.pdbx_description
1 polymer ?
#
loop_
_entity_poly.entity_id
_entity_poly.type
_entity_poly.pdbx_seq_one_letter_code
_entity_poly.pdbx_strand_id
1 'polypeptide(L)'
;MIFVFLIGWIGYLCSHLHLVDSLFEIKSDPEIYMNISEIIRRQGYLVEEHEITTSDQYILCLIRLYTKQSVYQKRKVVLLQHGLLDSSHAWVMNLKNQSLGYILADYGYDVWLGNSRGNTYSKKHKHLDSSQKEYWDFSWQEMSGYDFPATIRYIISVTKVKQLSYIGFSQGSLIAMTALDDNPELQSNINLFIAFGPVGYFANVKGIFLPLVHHYIIAQFVLKYLTRGEVLPSDHYMKILGKYLCGFGPNLCMSVIDSIAGNDGFNTNLTRLPLIIAHSPAGTSTKNLVHFSQKQMLCGVVTSGSSRSSYNY
;
A
#
# COMPACT_ATOMS: atom_id res chain seq x y z
N MET A 1 0.95 -5.99 -37.94
CA MET A 1 -0.50 -6.19 -38.25
C MET A 1 -1.28 -6.74 -37.05
N ILE A 2 -0.85 -7.80 -36.37
CA ILE A 2 -1.58 -8.39 -35.21
C ILE A 2 -1.76 -7.39 -34.03
N PHE A 3 -0.78 -6.53 -33.77
CA PHE A 3 -0.82 -5.53 -32.70
C PHE A 3 -1.89 -4.43 -32.91
N VAL A 4 -2.15 -4.03 -34.17
CA VAL A 4 -3.16 -3.00 -34.50
C VAL A 4 -4.57 -3.58 -34.40
N PHE A 5 -4.74 -4.86 -34.75
CA PHE A 5 -6.01 -5.57 -34.55
C PHE A 5 -6.34 -5.80 -33.07
N LEU A 6 -5.34 -6.08 -32.22
CA LEU A 6 -5.52 -6.19 -30.76
C LEU A 6 -5.95 -4.87 -30.12
N ILE A 7 -5.34 -3.74 -30.51
CA ILE A 7 -5.72 -2.41 -30.00
C ILE A 7 -7.13 -2.02 -30.49
N GLY A 8 -7.47 -2.34 -31.75
CA GLY A 8 -8.83 -2.12 -32.28
C GLY A 8 -9.89 -2.99 -31.59
N TRP A 9 -9.56 -4.25 -31.26
CA TRP A 9 -10.44 -5.15 -30.50
C TRP A 9 -10.61 -4.72 -29.04
N ILE A 10 -9.55 -4.27 -28.38
CA ILE A 10 -9.60 -3.71 -27.02
C ILE A 10 -10.44 -2.43 -27.00
N GLY A 11 -10.27 -1.56 -28.01
CA GLY A 11 -11.11 -0.36 -28.18
C GLY A 11 -12.59 -0.70 -28.40
N TYR A 12 -12.89 -1.71 -29.23
CA TYR A 12 -14.25 -2.19 -29.50
C TYR A 12 -14.91 -2.85 -28.27
N LEU A 13 -14.16 -3.68 -27.51
CA LEU A 13 -14.62 -4.24 -26.24
C LEU A 13 -14.86 -3.14 -25.19
N CYS A 14 -13.98 -2.13 -25.12
CA CYS A 14 -14.17 -0.97 -24.25
C CYS A 14 -15.42 -0.16 -24.61
N SER A 15 -15.72 0.05 -25.90
CA SER A 15 -16.94 0.75 -26.33
C SER A 15 -18.23 -0.05 -26.10
N HIS A 16 -18.11 -1.34 -25.79
CA HIS A 16 -19.23 -2.27 -25.59
C HIS A 16 -19.18 -2.98 -24.22
N LEU A 17 -18.57 -2.35 -23.22
CA LEU A 17 -18.48 -2.85 -21.83
C LEU A 17 -19.84 -3.32 -21.27
N HIS A 18 -20.95 -2.65 -21.60
CA HIS A 18 -22.30 -3.07 -21.21
C HIS A 18 -22.76 -4.38 -21.84
N LEU A 19 -22.35 -4.66 -23.09
CA LEU A 19 -22.64 -5.94 -23.76
C LEU A 19 -21.79 -7.06 -23.16
N VAL A 20 -20.52 -6.79 -22.85
CA VAL A 20 -19.63 -7.72 -22.13
C VAL A 20 -20.21 -8.07 -20.75
N ASP A 21 -20.67 -7.08 -19.99
CA ASP A 21 -21.30 -7.32 -18.68
C ASP A 21 -22.57 -8.19 -18.79
N SER A 22 -23.39 -8.00 -19.84
CA SER A 22 -24.60 -8.79 -20.09
C SER A 22 -24.33 -10.20 -20.63
N LEU A 23 -23.21 -10.40 -21.34
CA LEU A 23 -22.84 -11.68 -21.94
C LEU A 23 -22.21 -12.66 -20.94
N PHE A 24 -21.69 -12.17 -19.81
CA PHE A 24 -20.87 -12.97 -18.89
C PHE A 24 -21.40 -13.07 -17.44
N GLU A 25 -22.60 -12.55 -17.14
CA GLU A 25 -23.22 -12.59 -15.79
C GLU A 25 -22.26 -12.21 -14.64
N ILE A 26 -21.30 -11.30 -14.87
CA ILE A 26 -20.33 -10.92 -13.84
C ILE A 26 -21.06 -10.07 -12.79
N LYS A 27 -21.47 -10.69 -11.69
CA LYS A 27 -21.97 -9.98 -10.51
C LYS A 27 -20.81 -9.19 -9.88
N SER A 28 -20.64 -7.96 -10.34
CA SER A 28 -19.61 -7.06 -9.85
C SER A 28 -19.85 -6.75 -8.38
N ASP A 29 -18.87 -7.02 -7.53
CA ASP A 29 -18.92 -6.58 -6.14
C ASP A 29 -18.99 -5.04 -6.14
N PRO A 30 -20.05 -4.42 -5.61
CA PRO A 30 -20.16 -2.96 -5.55
C PRO A 30 -19.00 -2.29 -4.81
N GLU A 31 -18.28 -3.00 -3.93
CA GLU A 31 -17.09 -2.48 -3.23
C GLU A 31 -15.95 -2.11 -4.18
N ILE A 32 -15.96 -2.59 -5.45
CA ILE A 32 -14.94 -2.27 -6.48
C ILE A 32 -14.88 -0.76 -6.77
N TYR A 33 -16.03 -0.10 -6.67
CA TYR A 33 -16.17 1.32 -7.00
C TYR A 33 -16.28 2.21 -5.77
N MET A 34 -16.27 1.62 -4.57
CA MET A 34 -16.37 2.35 -3.31
C MET A 34 -14.99 2.82 -2.84
N ASN A 35 -14.94 3.97 -2.17
CA ASN A 35 -13.79 4.32 -1.36
C ASN A 35 -13.80 3.56 -0.02
N ILE A 36 -12.69 3.59 0.70
CA ILE A 36 -12.51 2.83 1.94
C ILE A 36 -13.55 3.21 3.00
N SER A 37 -13.90 4.48 3.12
CA SER A 37 -14.89 4.94 4.09
C SER A 37 -16.30 4.43 3.76
N GLU A 38 -16.67 4.36 2.49
CA GLU A 38 -17.91 3.74 2.04
C GLU A 38 -17.95 2.25 2.36
N ILE A 39 -16.85 1.52 2.11
CA ILE A 39 -16.72 0.09 2.46
C ILE A 39 -16.88 -0.08 3.98
N ILE A 40 -16.18 0.71 4.78
CA ILE A 40 -16.25 0.63 6.25
C ILE A 40 -17.66 0.94 6.78
N ARG A 41 -18.31 2.01 6.28
CA ARG A 41 -19.69 2.36 6.68
C ARG A 41 -20.68 1.28 6.29
N ARG A 42 -20.53 0.70 5.10
CA ARG A 42 -21.37 -0.42 4.64
C ARG A 42 -21.23 -1.64 5.54
N GLN A 43 -20.04 -1.88 6.08
CA GLN A 43 -19.80 -2.91 7.08
C GLN A 43 -20.30 -2.49 8.49
N GLY A 44 -20.97 -1.34 8.65
CA GLY A 44 -21.65 -0.96 9.90
C GLY A 44 -20.73 -0.38 10.98
N TYR A 45 -19.52 0.03 10.63
CA TYR A 45 -18.58 0.68 11.56
C TYR A 45 -18.63 2.21 11.44
N LEU A 46 -18.17 2.89 12.48
CA LEU A 46 -17.94 4.33 12.44
C LEU A 46 -16.60 4.61 11.77
N VAL A 47 -16.56 5.64 10.93
CA VAL A 47 -15.37 6.03 10.18
C VAL A 47 -15.19 7.54 10.14
N GLU A 48 -13.96 7.98 10.36
CA GLU A 48 -13.52 9.38 10.18
C GLU A 48 -12.35 9.41 9.20
N GLU A 49 -12.29 10.47 8.38
CA GLU A 49 -11.15 10.77 7.51
C GLU A 49 -10.42 11.99 8.06
N HIS A 50 -9.11 11.89 8.19
CA HIS A 50 -8.27 12.95 8.75
C HIS A 50 -7.17 13.31 7.77
N GLU A 51 -7.17 14.55 7.29
CA GLU A 51 -6.06 15.09 6.53
C GLU A 51 -4.99 15.67 7.46
N ILE A 52 -3.75 15.24 7.26
CA ILE A 52 -2.59 15.73 8.00
C ILE A 52 -1.55 16.26 7.03
N THR A 53 -0.79 17.29 7.44
CA THR A 53 0.32 17.79 6.64
C THR A 53 1.65 17.37 7.25
N THR A 54 2.54 16.79 6.44
CA THR A 54 3.92 16.51 6.82
C THR A 54 4.76 17.80 6.84
N SER A 55 5.95 17.76 7.45
CA SER A 55 6.86 18.91 7.48
C SER A 55 7.34 19.35 6.10
N ASP A 56 7.43 18.41 5.16
CA ASP A 56 7.73 18.65 3.75
C ASP A 56 6.47 18.83 2.89
N GLN A 57 5.34 19.18 3.51
CA GLN A 57 4.11 19.69 2.89
C GLN A 57 3.26 18.70 2.08
N TYR A 58 3.52 17.39 2.16
CA TYR A 58 2.58 16.37 1.68
C TYR A 58 1.35 16.35 2.57
N ILE A 59 0.18 16.11 1.98
CA ILE A 59 -1.09 15.96 2.69
C ILE A 59 -1.49 14.49 2.64
N LEU A 60 -1.50 13.84 3.80
CA LEU A 60 -1.84 12.43 3.94
C LEU A 60 -3.27 12.30 4.47
N CYS A 61 -4.00 11.31 3.97
CA CYS A 61 -5.33 10.97 4.47
C CYS A 61 -5.24 9.74 5.38
N LEU A 62 -5.50 9.92 6.67
CA LEU A 62 -5.63 8.81 7.63
C LEU A 62 -7.10 8.42 7.75
N ILE A 63 -7.36 7.12 7.83
CA ILE A 63 -8.71 6.60 8.06
C ILE A 63 -8.79 6.08 9.48
N ARG A 64 -9.79 6.53 10.23
CA ARG A 64 -10.02 6.09 11.60
C ARG A 64 -11.27 5.25 11.65
N LEU A 65 -11.13 4.01 12.10
CA LEU A 65 -12.15 2.97 12.17
C LEU A 65 -12.42 2.63 13.65
N TYR A 66 -13.68 2.70 14.08
CA TYR A 66 -14.03 2.39 15.47
C TYR A 66 -15.49 1.96 15.64
N THR A 67 -15.81 1.38 16.79
CA THR A 67 -17.19 1.06 17.21
C THR A 67 -17.65 2.02 18.31
N LYS A 68 -18.96 2.03 18.63
CA LYS A 68 -19.45 2.78 19.79
C LYS A 68 -18.77 2.30 21.08
N GLN A 69 -18.51 1.01 21.21
CA GLN A 69 -17.79 0.41 22.33
C GLN A 69 -16.36 0.95 22.45
N SER A 70 -15.64 1.16 21.34
CA SER A 70 -14.32 1.80 21.30
C SER A 70 -14.30 3.23 21.87
N VAL A 71 -15.44 3.92 21.95
CA VAL A 71 -15.54 5.28 22.52
C VAL A 71 -15.56 5.26 24.05
N TYR A 72 -16.13 4.23 24.68
CA TYR A 72 -16.33 4.17 26.13
C TYR A 72 -15.15 3.57 26.91
N GLN A 73 -14.33 2.75 26.26
CA GLN A 73 -13.14 2.15 26.89
C GLN A 73 -11.91 3.02 26.57
N LYS A 74 -11.28 3.61 27.61
CA LYS A 74 -10.08 4.47 27.48
C LYS A 74 -9.06 3.81 26.53
N ARG A 75 -8.88 4.45 25.37
CA ARG A 75 -8.60 3.85 24.06
C ARG A 75 -7.21 3.21 23.95
N LYS A 76 -7.18 1.90 23.67
CA LYS A 76 -6.01 1.26 23.07
C LYS A 76 -5.98 1.68 21.60
N VAL A 77 -5.07 2.58 21.25
CA VAL A 77 -4.92 3.10 19.90
C VAL A 77 -3.96 2.21 19.13
N VAL A 78 -4.33 1.83 17.91
CA VAL A 78 -3.49 1.02 17.02
C VAL A 78 -3.42 1.67 15.65
N LEU A 79 -2.21 1.80 15.10
CA LEU A 79 -1.97 2.24 13.74
C LEU A 79 -1.59 1.04 12.86
N LEU A 80 -2.33 0.83 11.79
CA LEU A 80 -2.07 -0.18 10.76
C LEU A 80 -1.48 0.49 9.51
N GLN A 81 -0.25 0.10 9.13
CA GLN A 81 0.45 0.68 7.98
C GLN A 81 0.68 -0.36 6.87
N HIS A 82 0.17 -0.04 5.67
CA HIS A 82 0.26 -0.88 4.48
C HIS A 82 1.68 -1.00 3.90
N GLY A 83 1.84 -1.89 2.92
CA GLY A 83 3.10 -2.17 2.23
C GLY A 83 3.40 -1.32 1.00
N LEU A 84 4.36 -1.76 0.19
CA LEU A 84 4.71 -1.15 -1.09
C LEU A 84 3.51 -1.25 -2.06
N LEU A 85 3.24 -0.18 -2.82
CA LEU A 85 2.14 -0.10 -3.80
C LEU A 85 0.74 -0.35 -3.22
N ASP A 86 0.56 -0.20 -1.92
CA ASP A 86 -0.67 -0.56 -1.23
C ASP A 86 -1.37 0.68 -0.63
N SER A 87 -2.52 0.47 0.00
CA SER A 87 -3.27 1.48 0.72
C SER A 87 -3.89 0.93 1.99
N SER A 88 -4.54 1.80 2.76
CA SER A 88 -5.35 1.44 3.93
C SER A 88 -6.39 0.32 3.67
N HIS A 89 -6.79 0.08 2.41
CA HIS A 89 -7.69 -1.02 2.04
C HIS A 89 -7.18 -2.40 2.47
N ALA A 90 -5.85 -2.61 2.52
CA ALA A 90 -5.21 -3.86 2.96
C ALA A 90 -5.81 -4.45 4.25
N TRP A 91 -6.27 -3.57 5.14
CA TRP A 91 -6.74 -3.92 6.48
C TRP A 91 -8.25 -4.16 6.59
N VAL A 92 -9.01 -3.93 5.51
CA VAL A 92 -10.49 -3.95 5.49
C VAL A 92 -11.09 -4.60 4.23
N MET A 93 -10.26 -5.23 3.39
CA MET A 93 -10.67 -5.83 2.09
C MET A 93 -11.27 -7.24 2.17
N ASN A 94 -11.38 -7.86 3.35
CA ASN A 94 -12.06 -9.14 3.51
C ASN A 94 -13.36 -8.97 4.30
N LEU A 95 -13.96 -10.08 4.74
CA LEU A 95 -15.09 -10.04 5.67
C LEU A 95 -14.66 -9.44 7.02
N LYS A 96 -15.64 -9.02 7.83
CA LYS A 96 -15.41 -8.42 9.17
C LYS A 96 -14.53 -9.30 10.06
N ASN A 97 -14.81 -10.60 10.11
CA ASN A 97 -14.08 -11.58 10.90
C ASN A 97 -12.76 -12.05 10.26
N GLN A 98 -12.37 -11.49 9.11
CA GLN A 98 -11.16 -11.84 8.35
C GLN A 98 -10.26 -10.64 8.06
N SER A 99 -10.68 -9.44 8.46
CA SER A 99 -9.94 -8.20 8.24
C SER A 99 -9.48 -7.63 9.57
N LEU A 100 -8.17 -7.46 9.72
CA LEU A 100 -7.57 -7.06 10.99
C LEU A 100 -8.13 -5.73 11.52
N GLY A 101 -8.44 -4.77 10.63
CA GLY A 101 -9.02 -3.49 11.03
C GLY A 101 -10.37 -3.67 11.75
N TYR A 102 -11.26 -4.48 11.18
CA TYR A 102 -12.58 -4.78 11.75
C TYR A 102 -12.47 -5.59 13.04
N ILE A 103 -11.63 -6.63 13.04
CA ILE A 103 -11.40 -7.47 14.22
C ILE A 103 -10.93 -6.59 15.40
N LEU A 104 -9.91 -5.74 15.21
CA LEU A 104 -9.41 -4.88 16.28
C LEU A 104 -10.48 -3.90 16.79
N ALA A 105 -11.29 -3.33 15.88
CA ALA A 105 -12.38 -2.45 16.27
C ALA A 105 -13.46 -3.17 17.10
N ASP A 106 -13.79 -4.41 16.76
CA ASP A 106 -14.73 -5.26 17.52
C ASP A 106 -14.16 -5.64 18.90
N TYR A 107 -12.84 -5.76 19.02
CA TYR A 107 -12.14 -5.93 20.30
C TYR A 107 -11.95 -4.61 21.08
N GLY A 108 -12.56 -3.51 20.64
CA GLY A 108 -12.60 -2.23 21.37
C GLY A 108 -11.38 -1.32 21.16
N TYR A 109 -10.53 -1.60 20.17
CA TYR A 109 -9.44 -0.70 19.80
C TYR A 109 -9.98 0.54 19.05
N ASP A 110 -9.24 1.64 19.15
CA ASP A 110 -9.37 2.82 18.29
C ASP A 110 -8.38 2.66 17.13
N VAL A 111 -8.88 2.22 15.97
CA VAL A 111 -8.04 1.76 14.85
C VAL A 111 -7.80 2.92 13.89
N TRP A 112 -6.53 3.16 13.58
CA TRP A 112 -6.09 4.11 12.57
C TRP A 112 -5.42 3.35 11.43
N LEU A 113 -5.75 3.71 10.19
CA LEU A 113 -5.19 3.14 8.98
C LEU A 113 -4.39 4.24 8.27
N GLY A 114 -3.08 4.03 8.17
CA GLY A 114 -2.17 4.97 7.51
C GLY A 114 -2.22 4.85 6.00
N ASN A 115 -1.98 5.95 5.29
CA ASN A 115 -1.74 5.99 3.86
C ASN A 115 -0.46 6.77 3.57
N SER A 116 0.51 6.13 2.93
CA SER A 116 1.77 6.78 2.54
C SER A 116 1.57 7.76 1.39
N ARG A 117 2.37 8.84 1.37
CA ARG A 117 2.41 9.82 0.28
C ARG A 117 2.39 9.18 -1.12
N GLY A 118 1.63 9.78 -2.02
CA GLY A 118 1.50 9.37 -3.41
C GLY A 118 0.60 8.16 -3.68
N ASN A 119 0.14 7.42 -2.66
CA ASN A 119 -0.90 6.43 -2.88
C ASN A 119 -2.26 7.10 -3.17
N THR A 120 -3.27 6.30 -3.50
CA THR A 120 -4.61 6.74 -3.92
C THR A 120 -5.26 7.75 -2.97
N TYR A 121 -5.00 7.66 -1.66
CA TYR A 121 -5.60 8.52 -0.64
C TYR A 121 -4.72 9.71 -0.22
N SER A 122 -3.41 9.62 -0.43
CA SER A 122 -2.43 10.62 0.02
C SER A 122 -1.73 11.29 -1.17
N LYS A 123 -2.50 11.64 -2.20
CA LYS A 123 -2.00 12.25 -3.45
C LYS A 123 -2.16 13.78 -3.51
N LYS A 124 -1.89 14.46 -2.39
CA LYS A 124 -2.01 15.93 -2.26
C LYS A 124 -0.73 16.53 -1.67
N HIS A 125 -0.45 17.79 -1.99
CA HIS A 125 0.68 18.55 -1.45
C HIS A 125 0.32 20.05 -1.47
N LYS A 126 0.85 20.86 -0.54
CA LYS A 126 0.47 22.28 -0.46
C LYS A 126 0.93 23.14 -1.64
N HIS A 127 2.02 22.75 -2.29
CA HIS A 127 2.70 23.57 -3.31
C HIS A 127 2.94 22.85 -4.64
N LEU A 128 2.69 21.54 -4.70
CA LEU A 128 3.02 20.71 -5.85
C LEU A 128 1.77 19.96 -6.29
N ASP A 129 1.56 19.87 -7.58
CA ASP A 129 0.51 19.05 -8.18
C ASP A 129 1.06 17.66 -8.51
N SER A 130 0.23 16.62 -8.40
CA SER A 130 0.61 15.24 -8.73
C SER A 130 1.00 15.03 -10.20
N SER A 131 0.69 15.98 -11.10
CA SER A 131 1.16 16.00 -12.48
C SER A 131 2.62 16.46 -12.62
N GLN A 132 3.23 17.02 -11.58
CA GLN A 132 4.62 17.49 -11.59
C GLN A 132 5.56 16.37 -11.15
N LYS A 133 6.72 16.25 -11.81
CA LYS A 133 7.72 15.19 -11.49
C LYS A 133 8.32 15.36 -10.09
N GLU A 134 8.37 16.60 -9.59
CA GLU A 134 8.87 16.98 -8.28
C GLU A 134 7.99 16.44 -7.16
N TYR A 135 6.68 16.29 -7.41
CA TYR A 135 5.75 15.64 -6.48
C TYR A 135 6.13 14.17 -6.22
N TRP A 136 6.76 13.51 -7.18
CA TRP A 136 7.11 12.09 -7.08
C TRP A 136 8.57 11.86 -6.64
N ASP A 137 9.26 12.90 -6.14
CA ASP A 137 10.65 12.81 -5.71
C ASP A 137 10.83 12.33 -4.25
N PHE A 138 10.15 11.25 -3.89
CA PHE A 138 10.23 10.61 -2.58
C PHE A 138 10.48 9.10 -2.67
N SER A 139 10.92 8.47 -1.58
CA SER A 139 10.91 7.02 -1.36
C SER A 139 10.37 6.70 0.05
N TRP A 140 10.50 5.43 0.46
CA TRP A 140 10.23 5.00 1.84
C TRP A 140 11.06 5.76 2.89
N GLN A 141 12.16 6.44 2.53
CA GLN A 141 12.94 7.26 3.44
C GLN A 141 12.16 8.50 3.86
N GLU A 142 11.57 9.23 2.92
CA GLU A 142 10.71 10.37 3.27
C GLU A 142 9.42 9.91 4.00
N MET A 143 8.89 8.72 3.66
CA MET A 143 7.79 8.14 4.44
C MET A 143 8.19 7.89 5.89
N SER A 144 9.40 7.38 6.13
CA SER A 144 9.97 7.18 7.46
C SER A 144 10.27 8.50 8.18
N GLY A 145 10.86 9.47 7.48
CA GLY A 145 11.34 10.72 8.07
C GLY A 145 10.24 11.77 8.28
N TYR A 146 9.15 11.72 7.52
CA TYR A 146 8.12 12.77 7.53
C TYR A 146 6.70 12.22 7.71
N ASP A 147 6.28 11.18 6.96
CA ASP A 147 4.91 10.64 7.08
C ASP A 147 4.69 10.01 8.46
N PHE A 148 5.62 9.15 8.89
CA PHE A 148 5.56 8.45 10.16
C PHE A 148 5.46 9.41 11.36
N PRO A 149 6.39 10.36 11.58
CA PRO A 149 6.30 11.27 12.72
C PRO A 149 5.05 12.18 12.67
N ALA A 150 4.67 12.67 11.48
CA ALA A 150 3.45 13.48 11.34
C ALA A 150 2.19 12.68 11.74
N THR A 151 2.11 11.43 11.30
CA THR A 151 1.02 10.50 11.61
C THR A 151 0.94 10.20 13.10
N ILE A 152 2.04 9.77 13.72
CA ILE A 152 2.08 9.41 15.14
C ILE A 152 1.71 10.60 16.03
N ARG A 153 2.32 11.77 15.78
CA ARG A 153 2.05 12.99 16.55
C ARG A 153 0.60 13.44 16.40
N TYR A 154 0.04 13.37 15.19
CA TYR A 154 -1.35 13.71 14.94
C TYR A 154 -2.29 12.78 15.73
N ILE A 155 -2.11 11.47 15.63
CA ILE A 155 -2.96 10.49 16.31
C ILE A 155 -2.91 10.70 17.83
N ILE A 156 -1.73 10.89 18.41
CA ILE A 156 -1.54 11.23 19.82
C ILE A 156 -2.27 12.53 20.18
N SER A 157 -2.18 13.56 19.32
CA SER A 157 -2.83 14.85 19.57
C SER A 157 -4.37 14.75 19.58
N VAL A 158 -4.95 13.90 18.73
CA VAL A 158 -6.40 13.70 18.62
C VAL A 158 -6.91 12.81 19.76
N THR A 159 -6.22 11.70 20.01
CA THR A 159 -6.67 10.66 20.96
C THR A 159 -6.25 10.92 22.40
N LYS A 160 -5.29 11.84 22.61
CA LYS A 160 -4.70 12.19 23.92
C LYS A 160 -3.99 11.03 24.63
N VAL A 161 -3.67 9.95 23.93
CA VAL A 161 -2.82 8.86 24.46
C VAL A 161 -1.35 9.28 24.45
N LYS A 162 -0.54 8.70 25.33
CA LYS A 162 0.92 8.92 25.29
C LYS A 162 1.62 8.01 24.29
N GLN A 163 1.03 6.85 24.05
CA GLN A 163 1.59 5.77 23.23
C GLN A 163 0.50 5.07 22.45
N LEU A 164 0.85 4.56 21.27
CA LEU A 164 -0.01 3.71 20.45
C LEU A 164 0.74 2.43 20.04
N SER A 165 0.01 1.40 19.64
CA SER A 165 0.59 0.21 19.02
C SER A 165 0.71 0.41 17.52
N TYR A 166 1.81 -0.05 16.92
CA TYR A 166 2.04 0.02 15.48
C TYR A 166 2.08 -1.38 14.88
N ILE A 167 1.33 -1.60 13.80
CA ILE A 167 1.37 -2.83 13.03
C ILE A 167 1.69 -2.47 11.58
N GLY A 168 2.85 -2.92 11.10
CA GLY A 168 3.31 -2.64 9.73
C GLY A 168 3.41 -3.92 8.90
N PHE A 169 2.91 -3.88 7.67
CA PHE A 169 3.12 -4.95 6.69
C PHE A 169 4.17 -4.54 5.66
N SER A 170 5.12 -5.42 5.34
CA SER A 170 6.08 -5.21 4.25
C SER A 170 6.84 -3.88 4.38
N GLN A 171 6.73 -2.97 3.41
CA GLN A 171 7.31 -1.62 3.49
C GLN A 171 6.85 -0.84 4.75
N GLY A 172 5.63 -1.07 5.25
CA GLY A 172 5.17 -0.47 6.50
C GLY A 172 6.05 -0.85 7.69
N SER A 173 6.58 -2.07 7.73
CA SER A 173 7.55 -2.44 8.75
C SER A 173 8.87 -1.71 8.58
N LEU A 174 9.35 -1.57 7.34
CA LEU A 174 10.59 -0.86 7.01
C LEU A 174 10.52 0.60 7.46
N ILE A 175 9.41 1.28 7.18
CA ILE A 175 9.15 2.67 7.59
C ILE A 175 9.30 2.80 9.11
N ALA A 176 8.65 1.93 9.88
CA ALA A 176 8.76 1.99 11.34
C ALA A 176 10.17 1.66 11.85
N MET A 177 10.80 0.61 11.32
CA MET A 177 12.17 0.24 11.71
C MET A 177 13.14 1.39 11.48
N THR A 178 13.07 2.07 10.34
CA THR A 178 13.92 3.23 10.04
C THR A 178 13.56 4.46 10.87
N ALA A 179 12.28 4.73 11.11
CA ALA A 179 11.86 5.92 11.85
C ALA A 179 12.21 5.84 13.34
N LEU A 180 12.20 4.62 13.89
CA LEU A 180 12.49 4.35 15.29
C LEU A 180 13.98 4.14 15.54
N ASP A 181 14.80 3.95 14.50
CA ASP A 181 16.25 3.79 14.62
C ASP A 181 16.88 5.06 15.23
N ASP A 182 17.57 4.89 16.35
CA ASP A 182 18.20 5.98 17.14
C ASP A 182 17.32 7.23 17.39
N ASN A 183 15.99 7.06 17.52
CA ASN A 183 15.05 8.14 17.79
C ASN A 183 14.23 7.93 19.08
N PRO A 184 14.78 8.29 20.27
CA PRO A 184 14.12 8.08 21.55
C PRO A 184 12.76 8.78 21.70
N GLU A 185 12.58 9.93 21.04
CA GLU A 185 11.30 10.65 21.06
C GLU A 185 10.20 9.79 20.42
N LEU A 186 10.42 9.32 19.19
CA LEU A 186 9.44 8.49 18.48
C LEU A 186 9.28 7.11 19.12
N GLN A 187 10.36 6.49 19.59
CA GLN A 187 10.31 5.24 20.35
C GLN A 187 9.40 5.37 21.58
N SER A 188 9.49 6.49 22.30
CA SER A 188 8.66 6.72 23.48
C SER A 188 7.15 6.81 23.18
N ASN A 189 6.76 7.01 21.92
CA ASN A 189 5.37 7.07 21.47
C ASN A 189 4.81 5.72 20.99
N ILE A 190 5.63 4.68 20.89
CA ILE A 190 5.20 3.34 20.45
C ILE A 190 5.31 2.36 21.62
N ASN A 191 4.19 1.74 22.03
CA ASN A 191 4.20 0.75 23.11
C ASN A 191 4.45 -0.68 22.63
N LEU A 192 4.16 -0.97 21.36
CA LEU A 192 4.25 -2.28 20.74
C LEU A 192 4.40 -2.08 19.24
N PHE A 193 5.41 -2.75 18.66
CA PHE A 193 5.59 -2.84 17.21
C PHE A 193 5.42 -4.29 16.75
N ILE A 194 4.44 -4.54 15.88
CA ILE A 194 4.22 -5.83 15.22
C ILE A 194 4.57 -5.66 13.72
N ALA A 195 5.45 -6.52 13.21
CA ALA A 195 5.86 -6.49 11.81
C ALA A 195 5.39 -7.76 11.08
N PHE A 196 4.49 -7.61 10.10
CA PHE A 196 4.08 -8.69 9.21
C PHE A 196 4.91 -8.66 7.92
N GLY A 197 5.48 -9.80 7.54
CA GLY A 197 6.39 -9.89 6.40
C GLY A 197 7.49 -8.81 6.43
N PRO A 198 8.29 -8.72 7.51
CA PRO A 198 9.20 -7.60 7.74
C PRO A 198 10.22 -7.43 6.62
N VAL A 199 10.41 -6.20 6.17
CA VAL A 199 11.38 -5.85 5.14
C VAL A 199 12.55 -5.07 5.76
N GLY A 200 13.65 -5.76 6.01
CA GLY A 200 14.92 -5.13 6.42
C GLY A 200 15.95 -5.13 5.27
N TYR A 201 16.40 -6.33 4.91
CA TYR A 201 17.39 -6.60 3.87
C TYR A 201 16.80 -7.40 2.70
N PHE A 202 17.27 -7.14 1.48
CA PHE A 202 16.73 -7.71 0.23
C PHE A 202 17.58 -8.83 -0.39
N ALA A 203 18.66 -9.27 0.26
CA ALA A 203 19.66 -10.14 -0.33
C ALA A 203 19.13 -11.51 -0.82
N ASN A 204 18.07 -12.03 -0.20
CA ASN A 204 17.56 -13.39 -0.44
C ASN A 204 16.10 -13.42 -0.92
N VAL A 205 15.56 -12.31 -1.46
CA VAL A 205 14.18 -12.29 -1.97
C VAL A 205 14.09 -13.20 -3.20
N LYS A 206 13.09 -14.08 -3.22
CA LYS A 206 12.78 -15.00 -4.31
C LYS A 206 11.62 -14.47 -5.14
N GLY A 207 11.43 -15.04 -6.34
CA GLY A 207 10.35 -14.65 -7.26
C GLY A 207 10.78 -13.57 -8.26
N ILE A 208 9.80 -13.04 -9.00
CA ILE A 208 10.07 -12.10 -10.10
C ILE A 208 10.21 -10.65 -9.65
N PHE A 209 9.96 -10.34 -8.36
CA PHE A 209 10.03 -8.98 -7.84
C PHE A 209 11.40 -8.32 -8.08
N LEU A 210 12.50 -9.00 -7.72
CA LEU A 210 13.85 -8.45 -7.92
C LEU A 210 14.18 -8.25 -9.41
N PRO A 211 13.97 -9.22 -10.32
CA PRO A 211 14.09 -8.99 -11.76
C PRO A 211 13.25 -7.82 -12.27
N LEU A 212 11.97 -7.70 -11.87
CA LEU A 212 11.09 -6.61 -12.31
C LEU A 212 11.65 -5.25 -11.89
N VAL A 213 12.06 -5.15 -10.63
CA VAL A 213 12.66 -3.94 -10.06
C VAL A 213 13.99 -3.60 -10.75
N HIS A 214 14.85 -4.58 -11.06
CA HIS A 214 16.07 -4.37 -11.84
C HIS A 214 15.82 -3.86 -13.26
N HIS A 215 14.87 -4.46 -13.99
CA HIS A 215 14.49 -3.97 -15.33
C HIS A 215 13.89 -2.57 -15.25
N TYR A 216 13.16 -2.27 -14.18
CA TYR A 216 12.61 -0.95 -13.93
C TYR A 216 13.70 0.13 -13.79
N ILE A 217 14.86 -0.17 -13.16
CA ILE A 217 16.01 0.77 -13.11
C ILE A 217 16.48 1.14 -14.51
N ILE A 218 16.61 0.14 -15.39
CA ILE A 218 17.09 0.34 -16.77
C ILE A 218 16.10 1.20 -17.54
N ALA A 219 14.80 0.94 -17.36
CA ALA A 219 13.72 1.67 -18.01
C ALA A 219 13.35 2.99 -17.31
N GLN A 220 13.92 3.31 -16.13
CA GLN A 220 13.41 4.37 -15.25
C GLN A 220 13.38 5.74 -15.92
N PHE A 221 14.34 6.06 -16.80
CA PHE A 221 14.38 7.36 -17.48
C PHE A 221 13.19 7.52 -18.42
N VAL A 222 12.86 6.46 -19.16
CA VAL A 222 11.69 6.41 -20.07
C VAL A 222 10.40 6.39 -19.25
N LEU A 223 10.32 5.52 -18.24
CA LEU A 223 9.11 5.37 -17.43
C LEU A 223 8.82 6.63 -16.59
N LYS A 224 9.84 7.28 -16.01
CA LYS A 224 9.69 8.56 -15.30
C LYS A 224 9.19 9.67 -16.23
N TYR A 225 9.63 9.66 -17.49
CA TYR A 225 9.13 10.62 -18.49
C TYR A 225 7.66 10.33 -18.86
N LEU A 226 7.32 9.07 -19.14
CA LEU A 226 5.97 8.67 -19.56
C LEU A 226 4.93 8.79 -18.44
N THR A 227 5.29 8.42 -17.22
CA THR A 227 4.40 8.37 -16.05
C THR A 227 4.50 9.61 -15.17
N ARG A 228 5.40 10.54 -15.52
CA ARG A 228 5.76 11.72 -14.69
C ARG A 228 6.25 11.35 -13.29
N GLY A 229 6.62 10.09 -13.06
CA GLY A 229 7.15 9.58 -11.80
C GLY A 229 6.18 8.69 -11.03
N GLU A 230 4.89 8.65 -11.37
CA GLU A 230 3.90 7.79 -10.74
C GLU A 230 4.00 6.33 -11.23
N VAL A 231 3.80 5.36 -10.34
CA VAL A 231 3.85 3.94 -10.71
C VAL A 231 2.63 3.21 -10.21
N LEU A 232 1.93 2.56 -11.15
CA LEU A 232 0.81 1.65 -10.91
C LEU A 232 -0.28 2.22 -9.97
N PRO A 233 -0.95 3.33 -10.35
CA PRO A 233 -2.07 3.88 -9.60
C PRO A 233 -3.33 3.01 -9.69
N SER A 234 -4.20 3.06 -8.69
CA SER A 234 -5.55 2.47 -8.76
C SER A 234 -6.49 3.39 -9.55
N ASP A 235 -6.31 3.42 -10.88
CA ASP A 235 -7.13 4.21 -11.80
C ASP A 235 -8.27 3.38 -12.43
N HIS A 236 -9.05 4.01 -13.31
CA HIS A 236 -10.15 3.35 -14.01
C HIS A 236 -9.70 2.10 -14.80
N TYR A 237 -8.51 2.14 -15.39
CA TYR A 237 -7.98 1.02 -16.17
C TYR A 237 -7.57 -0.15 -15.28
N MET A 238 -6.97 0.11 -14.11
CA MET A 238 -6.66 -0.93 -13.15
C MET A 238 -7.92 -1.59 -12.58
N LYS A 239 -9.00 -0.83 -12.38
CA LYS A 239 -10.31 -1.39 -11.99
C LYS A 239 -10.92 -2.27 -13.08
N ILE A 240 -10.83 -1.87 -14.35
CA ILE A 240 -11.24 -2.71 -15.49
C ILE A 240 -10.40 -3.98 -15.54
N LEU A 241 -9.08 -3.85 -15.40
CA LEU A 241 -8.16 -4.99 -15.40
C LEU A 241 -8.54 -5.98 -14.29
N GLY A 242 -8.73 -5.51 -13.05
CA GLY A 242 -9.17 -6.34 -11.93
C GLY A 242 -10.52 -7.02 -12.19
N LYS A 243 -11.53 -6.26 -12.63
CA LYS A 243 -12.87 -6.78 -12.90
C LYS A 243 -12.86 -7.90 -13.94
N TYR A 244 -12.23 -7.69 -15.09
CA TYR A 244 -12.32 -8.63 -16.20
C TYR A 244 -11.22 -9.70 -16.17
N LEU A 245 -9.96 -9.32 -15.96
CA LEU A 245 -8.85 -10.29 -15.98
C LEU A 245 -8.93 -11.23 -14.79
N CYS A 246 -9.07 -10.69 -13.58
CA CYS A 246 -9.11 -11.50 -12.36
C CYS A 246 -10.49 -12.09 -12.09
N GLY A 247 -11.56 -11.51 -12.65
CA GLY A 247 -12.89 -12.11 -12.64
C GLY A 247 -13.00 -13.33 -13.54
N PHE A 248 -12.44 -13.27 -14.77
CA PHE A 248 -12.48 -14.37 -15.73
C PHE A 248 -11.45 -15.46 -15.45
N GLY A 249 -10.24 -15.06 -15.06
CA GLY A 249 -9.11 -15.96 -14.81
C GLY A 249 -8.51 -15.78 -13.42
N PRO A 250 -9.25 -16.07 -12.33
CA PRO A 250 -8.76 -15.86 -10.97
C PRO A 250 -7.46 -16.64 -10.68
N ASN A 251 -7.33 -17.86 -11.20
CA ASN A 251 -6.10 -18.66 -11.04
C ASN A 251 -4.89 -18.04 -11.77
N LEU A 252 -5.12 -17.47 -12.97
CA LEU A 252 -4.06 -16.79 -13.72
C LEU A 252 -3.65 -15.49 -13.02
N CYS A 253 -4.63 -14.71 -12.57
CA CYS A 253 -4.39 -13.50 -11.80
C CYS A 253 -3.63 -13.81 -10.49
N MET A 254 -4.04 -14.87 -9.77
CA MET A 254 -3.34 -15.32 -8.58
C MET A 254 -1.91 -15.78 -8.89
N SER A 255 -1.69 -16.47 -10.01
CA SER A 255 -0.33 -16.90 -10.42
C SER A 255 0.63 -15.72 -10.64
N VAL A 256 0.12 -14.58 -11.13
CA VAL A 256 0.92 -13.34 -11.26
C VAL A 256 1.28 -12.79 -9.89
N ILE A 257 0.32 -12.76 -8.96
CA ILE A 257 0.55 -12.31 -7.58
C ILE A 257 1.54 -13.24 -6.87
N ASP A 258 1.34 -14.56 -6.96
CA ASP A 258 2.20 -15.59 -6.38
C ASP A 258 3.64 -15.48 -6.88
N SER A 259 3.83 -15.09 -8.15
CA SER A 259 5.16 -14.86 -8.72
C SER A 259 5.91 -13.70 -8.07
N ILE A 260 5.18 -12.72 -7.53
CA ILE A 260 5.71 -11.50 -6.90
C ILE A 260 5.83 -11.67 -5.39
N ALA A 261 4.77 -12.14 -4.73
CA ALA A 261 4.63 -12.18 -3.28
C ALA A 261 4.91 -13.56 -2.64
N GLY A 262 5.07 -14.61 -3.46
CA GLY A 262 5.21 -15.99 -3.02
C GLY A 262 3.89 -16.76 -3.17
N ASN A 263 4.00 -18.07 -3.44
CA ASN A 263 2.84 -18.93 -3.71
C ASN A 263 2.04 -19.20 -2.43
N ASP A 264 0.84 -18.65 -2.36
CA ASP A 264 -0.12 -18.92 -1.29
C ASP A 264 -1.58 -18.92 -1.78
N GLY A 265 -1.80 -19.32 -3.03
CA GLY A 265 -3.13 -19.33 -3.64
C GLY A 265 -4.16 -20.17 -2.86
N PHE A 266 -3.73 -21.17 -2.09
CA PHE A 266 -4.61 -22.00 -1.25
C PHE A 266 -5.27 -21.22 -0.11
N ASN A 267 -4.58 -20.23 0.47
CA ASN A 267 -5.11 -19.43 1.58
C ASN A 267 -5.81 -18.15 1.11
N THR A 268 -5.85 -17.89 -0.20
CA THR A 268 -6.46 -16.70 -0.78
C THR A 268 -7.90 -16.97 -1.20
N ASN A 269 -8.83 -16.13 -0.74
CA ASN A 269 -10.20 -16.17 -1.24
C ASN A 269 -10.25 -15.59 -2.68
N LEU A 270 -10.14 -16.47 -3.67
CA LEU A 270 -10.13 -16.10 -5.09
C LEU A 270 -11.37 -15.33 -5.55
N THR A 271 -12.51 -15.48 -4.87
CA THR A 271 -13.73 -14.71 -5.21
C THR A 271 -13.60 -13.21 -4.89
N ARG A 272 -12.69 -12.84 -4.00
CA ARG A 272 -12.38 -11.43 -3.65
C ARG A 272 -11.28 -10.83 -4.52
N LEU A 273 -10.62 -11.63 -5.35
CA LEU A 273 -9.47 -11.18 -6.15
C LEU A 273 -9.79 -10.00 -7.09
N PRO A 274 -10.94 -9.94 -7.79
CA PRO A 274 -11.28 -8.78 -8.62
C PRO A 274 -11.34 -7.47 -7.84
N LEU A 275 -11.80 -7.55 -6.58
CA LEU A 275 -11.88 -6.39 -5.70
C LEU A 275 -10.53 -6.00 -5.10
N ILE A 276 -9.70 -6.98 -4.72
CA ILE A 276 -8.33 -6.70 -4.27
C ILE A 276 -7.57 -5.96 -5.36
N ILE A 277 -7.67 -6.42 -6.62
CA ILE A 277 -6.97 -5.78 -7.74
C ILE A 277 -7.58 -4.43 -8.14
N ALA A 278 -8.86 -4.21 -7.88
CA ALA A 278 -9.47 -2.90 -8.07
C ALA A 278 -8.87 -1.83 -7.14
N HIS A 279 -8.32 -2.21 -5.98
CA HIS A 279 -7.79 -1.30 -4.96
C HIS A 279 -6.27 -1.42 -4.75
N SER A 280 -5.63 -2.41 -5.36
CA SER A 280 -4.18 -2.65 -5.31
C SER A 280 -3.68 -3.11 -6.68
N PRO A 281 -2.64 -2.48 -7.23
CA PRO A 281 -1.77 -1.46 -6.65
C PRO A 281 -2.45 -0.08 -6.53
N ALA A 282 -2.02 0.68 -5.53
CA ALA A 282 -2.62 1.97 -5.14
C ALA A 282 -1.75 3.19 -5.47
N GLY A 283 -0.62 3.01 -6.16
CA GLY A 283 0.32 4.07 -6.55
C GLY A 283 1.54 4.21 -5.64
N THR A 284 2.71 4.45 -6.25
CA THR A 284 3.94 4.89 -5.56
C THR A 284 4.83 5.69 -6.51
N SER A 285 5.98 6.20 -6.05
CA SER A 285 6.93 6.88 -6.91
C SER A 285 7.93 5.92 -7.58
N THR A 286 8.41 6.32 -8.76
CA THR A 286 9.55 5.70 -9.44
C THR A 286 10.77 5.64 -8.53
N LYS A 287 11.06 6.72 -7.79
CA LYS A 287 12.19 6.80 -6.87
C LYS A 287 12.07 5.77 -5.75
N ASN A 288 10.86 5.47 -5.26
CA ASN A 288 10.66 4.44 -4.26
C ASN A 288 11.05 3.05 -4.78
N LEU A 289 10.60 2.67 -5.98
CA LEU A 289 10.98 1.38 -6.59
C LEU A 289 12.48 1.27 -6.86
N VAL A 290 13.10 2.35 -7.35
CA VAL A 290 14.56 2.40 -7.57
C VAL A 290 15.32 2.24 -6.26
N HIS A 291 14.83 2.82 -5.17
CA HIS A 291 15.43 2.67 -3.85
C HIS A 291 15.41 1.20 -3.40
N PHE A 292 14.31 0.47 -3.63
CA PHE A 292 14.26 -0.97 -3.33
C PHE A 292 15.34 -1.75 -4.08
N SER A 293 15.66 -1.37 -5.32
CA SER A 293 16.73 -2.01 -6.08
C SER A 293 18.12 -1.68 -5.55
N GLN A 294 18.36 -0.44 -5.13
CA GLN A 294 19.66 -0.02 -4.60
C GLN A 294 20.05 -0.79 -3.32
N LYS A 295 19.06 -1.12 -2.47
CA LYS A 295 19.27 -1.98 -1.29
C LYS A 295 19.83 -3.36 -1.66
N GLN A 296 19.46 -3.91 -2.81
CA GLN A 296 20.00 -5.19 -3.27
C GLN A 296 21.46 -5.05 -3.74
N MET A 297 21.77 -4.02 -4.52
CA MET A 297 23.11 -3.81 -5.09
C MET A 297 24.18 -3.62 -4.00
N LEU A 298 23.87 -2.87 -2.94
CA LEU A 298 24.79 -2.68 -1.81
C LEU A 298 25.06 -4.00 -1.06
N CYS A 299 24.06 -4.88 -0.93
CA CYS A 299 24.27 -6.20 -0.33
C CYS A 299 25.07 -7.15 -1.22
N GLY A 300 24.86 -7.12 -2.54
CA GLY A 300 25.60 -7.93 -3.50
C GLY A 300 27.10 -7.64 -3.47
N VAL A 301 27.47 -6.36 -3.37
CA VAL A 301 28.87 -5.90 -3.26
C VAL A 301 29.52 -6.33 -1.95
N VAL A 302 28.78 -6.32 -0.83
CA VAL A 302 29.28 -6.81 0.47
C VAL A 302 29.48 -8.33 0.48
N THR A 303 28.69 -9.09 -0.28
CA THR A 303 28.88 -10.54 -0.40
C THR A 303 29.96 -10.96 -1.40
N SER A 304 30.31 -10.10 -2.38
CA SER A 304 31.33 -10.39 -3.39
C SER A 304 32.69 -9.71 -3.12
N GLY A 305 32.79 -8.89 -2.07
CA GLY A 305 33.99 -8.15 -1.74
C GLY A 305 34.20 -8.05 -0.23
N SER A 306 35.38 -8.51 0.20
CA SER A 306 35.98 -8.38 1.54
C SER A 306 35.65 -9.48 2.57
N SER A 307 36.68 -10.31 2.76
CA SER A 307 37.09 -10.88 4.05
C SER A 307 36.70 -10.00 5.23
N ARG A 308 36.04 -10.62 6.22
CA ARG A 308 35.82 -10.08 7.58
C ARG A 308 37.05 -9.31 8.07
N SER A 309 36.92 -8.01 8.29
CA SER A 309 37.63 -7.34 9.38
C SER A 309 36.61 -6.98 10.44
N SER A 310 36.72 -7.67 11.57
CA SER A 310 36.10 -7.36 12.84
C SER A 310 36.33 -5.91 13.23
N TYR A 311 35.25 -5.17 13.48
CA TYR A 311 35.30 -3.97 14.31
C TYR A 311 34.53 -4.27 15.59
N ASN A 312 35.30 -4.45 16.66
CA ASN A 312 34.86 -4.26 18.04
C ASN A 312 34.64 -2.77 18.26
N TYR A 313 33.49 -2.38 18.81
CA TYR A 313 33.33 -1.47 19.96
C TYR A 313 31.94 -1.67 20.54
#